data_AF-A0A960AWX4-F1
#
_entry.id   AF-A0A960AWX4-F1
#
_cell.length_a   1.000
_cell.length_b   1.000
_cell.length_c   1.000
_cell.angle_alpha   90.00
_cell.angle_beta   90.00
_cell.angle_gamma   90.00
#
_symmetry.space_group_name_H-M   'P 1'
#
loop_
_entity.id
_entity.type
_entity.pdbx_description
1 polymer ?
#
loop_
_entity_poly.entity_id
_entity_poly.type
_entity_poly.pdbx_seq_one_letter_code
_entity_poly.pdbx_strand_id
1 'polypeptide(L)' 'SMKAADKSGARWAIIIGDKELAEGTVQIKHLESGSQRSVPADEVVGAILTGE' A
#
# COMPACT_ATOMS: atom_id res chain seq x y z
N SER A 1 9.12 -5.51 10.38
CA SER A 1 8.49 -4.48 11.24
C SER A 1 8.43 -3.18 10.46
N MET A 2 7.40 -2.34 10.62
CA MET A 2 7.22 -1.07 9.87
C MET A 2 8.48 -0.20 9.83
N LYS A 3 9.29 -0.20 10.90
CA LYS A 3 10.62 0.44 10.99
C LYS A 3 11.66 -0.02 9.95
N ALA A 4 11.50 -1.19 9.32
CA ALA A 4 12.39 -1.69 8.28
C ALA A 4 12.03 -1.12 6.89
N ALA A 5 10.77 -0.74 6.67
CA ALA A 5 10.31 -0.13 5.42
C ALA A 5 10.76 1.34 5.30
N ASP A 6 10.73 2.09 6.42
CA ASP A 6 11.33 3.44 6.45
C ASP A 6 12.84 3.41 6.19
N LYS A 7 13.50 2.31 6.58
CA LYS A 7 14.95 2.14 6.43
C LYS A 7 15.38 1.70 5.02
N SER A 8 14.44 1.30 4.16
CA SER A 8 14.73 0.90 2.77
C SER A 8 14.56 2.04 1.77
N GLY A 9 14.03 3.20 2.19
CA GLY A 9 13.70 4.30 1.27
C GLY A 9 12.45 4.05 0.42
N ALA A 10 11.63 3.06 0.79
CA ALA A 10 10.36 2.82 0.12
C ALA A 10 9.36 3.94 0.43
N ARG A 11 8.78 4.55 -0.61
CA ARG A 11 7.72 5.57 -0.46
C ARG A 11 6.36 4.99 -0.05
N TRP A 12 6.13 3.72 -0.41
CA TRP A 12 4.84 3.05 -0.27
C TRP A 12 4.99 1.70 0.43
N ALA A 13 3.97 1.32 1.22
CA ALA A 13 3.79 -0.01 1.78
C ALA A 13 2.45 -0.59 1.31
N ILE A 14 2.47 -1.84 0.87
CA ILE A 14 1.26 -2.59 0.49
C ILE A 14 0.94 -3.57 1.62
N ILE A 15 -0.30 -3.54 2.08
CA ILE A 15 -0.82 -4.37 3.18
C ILE A 15 -1.91 -5.26 2.60
N ILE A 16 -1.72 -6.56 2.77
CA ILE A 16 -2.65 -7.61 2.32
C ILE A 16 -2.82 -8.57 3.50
N GLY A 17 -3.99 -8.51 4.15
CA GLY A 17 -4.42 -9.50 5.14
C GLY A 17 -5.54 -10.38 4.60
N ASP A 18 -6.09 -11.22 5.48
CA ASP A 18 -7.18 -12.14 5.11
C ASP A 18 -8.43 -11.41 4.61
N LYS A 19 -8.72 -10.23 5.16
CA LYS A 19 -9.84 -9.40 4.74
C LYS A 19 -9.65 -8.85 3.33
N GLU A 20 -8.48 -8.27 3.06
CA GLU A 20 -8.13 -7.71 1.76
C GLU A 20 -8.17 -8.81 0.68
N LEU A 21 -7.69 -10.00 1.02
CA LEU A 21 -7.74 -11.17 0.14
C LEU A 21 -9.18 -11.62 -0.14
N ALA A 22 -10.06 -11.63 0.87
CA ALA A 22 -11.47 -11.99 0.70
C ALA A 22 -12.26 -10.96 -0.12
N GLU A 23 -11.90 -9.68 0.00
CA GLU A 23 -12.56 -8.57 -0.70
C GLU A 23 -11.95 -8.28 -2.09
N GLY A 24 -10.83 -8.92 -2.44
CA GLY A 24 -10.11 -8.67 -3.70
C GLY A 24 -9.48 -7.28 -3.76
N THR A 25 -9.20 -6.68 -2.59
CA THR A 25 -8.61 -5.34 -2.47
C THR A 25 -7.24 -5.42 -1.82
N VAL A 26 -6.51 -4.31 -1.83
CA VAL A 26 -5.24 -4.14 -1.12
C VAL A 26 -5.19 -2.75 -0.50
N GLN A 27 -4.51 -2.64 0.65
CA GLN A 27 -4.32 -1.36 1.32
C GLN A 27 -2.94 -0.80 0.97
N ILE A 28 -2.92 0.38 0.38
CA ILE A 28 -1.70 1.13 0.08
C ILE A 28 -1.52 2.20 1.15
N LYS A 29 -0.36 2.19 1.79
CA LYS A 29 0.05 3.20 2.78
C LYS A 29 1.23 4.00 2.25
N HIS A 30 1.08 5.31 2.19
CA HIS A 30 2.18 6.24 1.98
C HIS A 30 2.96 6.38 3.29
N LEU A 31 4.25 6.07 3.25
CA LEU A 31 5.06 6.06 4.47
C LEU A 31 5.49 7.46 4.91
N GLU A 32 5.62 8.41 3.97
CA GLU A 32 6.02 9.78 4.26
C GLU A 32 4.88 10.65 4.81
N SER A 33 3.68 10.59 4.21
CA SER A 33 2.51 11.34 4.70
C SER A 33 1.69 10.58 5.74
N GLY A 34 1.88 9.26 5.85
CA GLY A 34 1.05 8.38 6.68
C GLY A 34 -0.33 8.08 6.11
N SER A 35 -0.68 8.62 4.93
CA SER A 35 -1.98 8.40 4.27
C SER A 35 -2.15 6.95 3.86
N GLN A 36 -3.35 6.41 4.00
CA GLN A 36 -3.66 5.03 3.62
C GLN A 36 -4.99 4.97 2.89
N ARG A 37 -5.06 4.13 1.84
CA ARG A 37 -6.27 3.91 1.05
C ARG A 37 -6.38 2.46 0.58
N SER A 38 -7.61 1.99 0.41
CA SER A 38 -7.89 0.69 -0.19
C SER A 38 -8.14 0.84 -1.68
N VAL A 39 -7.57 -0.07 -2.49
CA VAL A 39 -7.78 -0.13 -3.94
C VAL A 39 -8.00 -1.59 -4.37
N PRO A 40 -8.63 -1.84 -5.53
CA PRO A 40 -8.64 -3.16 -6.14
C PRO A 40 -7.22 -3.70 -6.34
N ALA A 41 -7.02 -5.00 -6.14
CA ALA A 41 -5.70 -5.61 -6.22
C ALA A 41 -5.06 -5.46 -7.62
N ASP A 42 -5.88 -5.44 -8.68
CA ASP A 42 -5.44 -5.25 -10.06
C ASP A 42 -5.05 -3.79 -10.37
N GLU A 43 -5.59 -2.83 -9.62
CA GLU A 43 -5.29 -1.40 -9.80
C GLU A 43 -4.07 -0.93 -8.98
N VAL A 44 -3.52 -1.78 -8.10
CA VAL A 44 -2.44 -1.41 -7.17
C VAL A 44 -1.23 -0.79 -7.86
N VAL A 45 -0.85 -1.31 -9.02
CA VAL A 45 0.32 -0.83 -9.77
C VAL A 45 0.04 0.56 -10.32
N GLY A 46 -1.14 0.76 -10.93
CA GLY A 46 -1.57 2.07 -11.43
C GLY A 46 -1.63 3.08 -10.29
N ALA A 47 -2.26 2.70 -9.18
CA ALA A 47 -2.41 3.49 -7.96
C ALA A 47 -1.09 3.99 -7.36
N ILE A 48 0.01 3.25 -7.54
CA ILE A 48 1.35 3.62 -7.07
C ILE A 48 2.09 4.47 -8.11
N LEU A 49 1.92 4.16 -9.40
CA LEU A 49 2.61 4.86 -10.50
C LEU A 49 2.03 6.23 -10.82
N THR A 50 0.72 6.43 -10.66
CA THR A 50 0.07 7.73 -10.90
C THR A 50 0.28 8.72 -9.76
N GLY A 51 0.89 8.30 -8.66
CA GLY A 51 1.34 9.09 -7.52
C GLY A 51 0.84 10.53 -7.48
N GLU A 52 -0.28 10.76 -6.79
CA GLU A 52 -0.42 12.01 -6.03
C GLU A 52 0.50 11.95 -4.79
#